data_AF-A0A7J4TS17-F1
#
_entry.id   AF-A0A7J4TS17-F1
#
_cell.length_a   1.000
_cell.length_b   1.000
_cell.length_c   1.000
_cell.angle_alpha   90.00
_cell.angle_beta   90.00
_cell.angle_gamma   90.00
#
_symmetry.space_group_name_H-M   'P 1'
#
loop_
_entity.id
_entity.type
_entity.pdbx_description
1 polymer ?
#
loop_
_entity_poly.entity_id
_entity_poly.type
_entity_poly.pdbx_seq_one_letter_code
_entity_poly.pdbx_strand_id
1 'polypeptide(L)'
;MNGAHTSPVHRTLTLSVLACLVCVAWSPVALADTAWKEDGWLTTTLAQDRLDLGDEFGCHSIPGLSWQADPGAVALECRTYIEERVRASSWDSRPISTYTPDGLTMAQHTTVAGQGFVVHGDQTGLSTTAWHNATDEPIDKWDWYNLGRRGGSMEQIIGSVEEVQTAVEQGGLVNLYWIGRVNDATIRHDRDITAYLSQVEDVWFTTWGEAWSYWTVSKCHEFSHSVRTEANQSILTFESLVTQECTSMNPEAWNVPVTWTLDFNGTDVVS
;
A
#
# COMPACT_ATOMS: atom_id res chain seq x y z
N MET A 1 22.79 46.05 50.96
CA MET A 1 21.49 46.59 50.49
C MET A 1 21.36 46.26 49.02
N ASN A 2 20.34 45.49 48.64
CA ASN A 2 19.73 45.45 47.31
C ASN A 2 18.52 44.52 47.39
N GLY A 3 17.40 45.05 47.86
CA GLY A 3 16.10 44.37 47.79
C GLY A 3 15.52 44.59 46.40
N ALA A 4 15.57 43.57 45.56
CA ALA A 4 14.91 43.60 44.25
C ALA A 4 13.39 43.63 44.46
N HIS A 5 12.79 44.83 44.38
CA HIS A 5 11.35 45.00 44.31
C HIS A 5 10.88 44.50 42.94
N THR A 6 10.43 43.26 42.88
CA THR A 6 9.70 42.75 41.72
C THR A 6 8.37 43.49 41.61
N SER A 7 8.15 44.20 40.50
CA SER A 7 6.90 44.90 40.20
C SER A 7 5.68 43.96 40.36
N PRO A 8 4.56 44.43 40.94
CA PRO A 8 3.37 43.62 41.12
C PRO A 8 2.87 42.99 39.81
N VAL A 9 3.13 43.64 38.67
CA VAL A 9 2.76 43.14 37.33
C VAL A 9 3.54 41.86 36.96
N HIS A 10 4.82 41.76 37.32
CA HIS A 10 5.62 40.57 37.04
C HIS A 10 5.16 39.37 37.88
N ARG A 11 4.82 39.58 39.15
CA ARG A 11 4.29 38.49 40.00
C ARG A 11 2.97 37.95 39.47
N THR A 12 2.07 38.83 39.02
CA THR A 12 0.80 38.41 38.42
C THR A 12 1.02 37.64 37.12
N LEU A 13 1.92 38.10 36.24
CA LEU A 13 2.23 37.42 34.98
C LEU A 13 2.85 36.03 35.22
N THR A 14 3.81 35.91 36.15
CA THR A 14 4.43 34.63 36.49
C THR A 14 3.41 33.66 37.09
N LEU A 15 2.52 34.13 37.97
CA LEU A 15 1.44 33.31 38.53
C LEU A 15 0.47 32.84 37.45
N SER A 16 0.11 33.70 36.49
CA SER A 16 -0.76 33.32 35.36
C SER A 16 -0.11 32.28 34.45
N VAL A 17 1.18 32.44 34.12
CA VAL A 17 1.91 31.47 33.29
C VAL A 17 2.05 30.13 34.01
N LEU A 18 2.37 30.14 35.31
CA LEU A 18 2.46 28.92 36.11
C LEU A 18 1.10 28.23 36.22
N ALA A 19 0.02 28.99 36.43
CA ALA A 19 -1.33 28.47 36.46
C ALA A 19 -1.73 27.86 35.12
N CYS A 20 -1.39 28.48 33.99
CA CYS A 20 -1.61 27.89 32.66
C CYS A 20 -0.82 26.59 32.46
N LEU A 21 0.45 26.54 32.87
CA LEU A 21 1.27 25.33 32.78
C LEU A 21 0.74 24.20 33.66
N VAL A 22 0.26 24.51 34.87
CA VAL A 22 -0.38 23.53 35.76
C VAL A 22 -1.73 23.08 35.19
N CYS A 23 -2.52 24.00 34.60
CA CYS A 23 -3.77 23.65 33.90
C CYS A 23 -3.53 22.77 32.67
N VAL A 24 -2.39 22.87 31.99
CA VAL A 24 -2.02 21.97 30.88
C VAL A 24 -1.52 20.62 31.42
N ALA A 25 -0.81 20.60 32.54
CA ALA A 25 -0.39 19.35 33.18
C ALA A 25 -1.55 18.59 33.84
N TRP A 26 -2.63 19.29 34.19
CA TRP A 26 -3.81 18.75 34.88
C TRP A 26 -5.07 18.78 34.01
N SER A 27 -4.98 19.25 32.76
CA SER A 27 -6.03 18.99 31.81
C SER A 27 -6.13 17.48 31.71
N PRO A 28 -7.31 16.87 31.95
CA PRO A 28 -7.47 15.49 31.59
C PRO A 28 -7.02 15.42 30.14
N VAL A 29 -5.99 14.61 29.87
CA VAL A 29 -5.81 14.13 28.51
C VAL A 29 -7.16 13.50 28.27
N ALA A 30 -8.00 14.16 27.50
CA ALA A 30 -9.10 13.49 26.86
C ALA A 30 -8.42 12.57 25.84
N LEU A 31 -7.77 11.52 26.36
CA LEU A 31 -7.82 10.22 25.75
C LEU A 31 -9.33 10.03 25.60
N ALA A 32 -9.80 10.36 24.41
CA ALA A 32 -11.05 9.83 23.96
C ALA A 32 -10.86 8.31 24.02
N ASP A 33 -11.20 7.73 25.17
CA ASP A 33 -11.70 6.38 25.30
C ASP A 33 -13.05 6.30 24.56
N THR A 34 -13.07 6.73 23.30
CA THR A 34 -13.75 5.99 22.26
C THR A 34 -12.80 4.87 21.89
N ALA A 35 -12.53 3.95 22.82
CA ALA A 35 -11.91 2.68 22.51
C ALA A 35 -12.84 2.03 21.51
N TRP A 36 -12.52 2.20 20.23
CA TRP A 36 -13.27 1.58 19.17
C TRP A 36 -13.21 0.08 19.44
N LYS A 37 -14.38 -0.55 19.46
CA LYS A 37 -14.46 -1.95 19.79
C LYS A 37 -14.03 -2.73 18.57
N GLU A 38 -12.90 -3.41 18.67
CA GLU A 38 -12.47 -4.39 17.69
C GLU A 38 -13.60 -5.40 17.44
N ASP A 39 -13.93 -5.62 16.16
CA ASP A 39 -14.95 -6.58 15.72
C ASP A 39 -14.40 -8.01 15.63
N GLY A 40 -13.08 -8.17 15.72
CA GLY A 40 -12.34 -9.42 15.67
C GLY A 40 -12.21 -10.02 14.27
N TRP A 41 -12.67 -9.33 13.22
CA TRP A 41 -12.81 -9.88 11.87
C TRP A 41 -11.50 -10.49 11.32
N LEU A 42 -10.37 -9.81 11.52
CA LEU A 42 -9.05 -10.26 11.06
C LEU A 42 -8.57 -11.58 11.71
N THR A 43 -9.15 -11.96 12.85
CA THR A 43 -8.80 -13.20 13.55
C THR A 43 -9.75 -14.36 13.23
N THR A 44 -10.76 -14.12 12.39
CA THR A 44 -11.75 -15.14 12.00
C THR A 44 -11.28 -15.99 10.82
N THR A 45 -11.94 -17.14 10.62
CA THR A 45 -11.72 -17.97 9.42
C THR A 45 -12.00 -17.21 8.12
N LEU A 46 -12.87 -16.19 8.15
CA LEU A 46 -13.18 -15.40 6.96
C LEU A 46 -11.97 -14.61 6.46
N ALA A 47 -11.13 -14.09 7.36
CA ALA A 47 -9.89 -13.41 6.95
C ALA A 47 -8.90 -14.40 6.32
N GLN A 48 -8.80 -15.61 6.89
CA GLN A 48 -7.99 -16.69 6.31
C GLN A 48 -8.50 -17.11 4.93
N ASP A 49 -9.83 -17.25 4.76
CA ASP A 49 -10.43 -17.59 3.46
C ASP A 49 -10.09 -16.53 2.39
N ARG A 50 -10.01 -15.24 2.77
CA ARG A 50 -9.57 -14.18 1.85
C ARG A 50 -8.09 -14.32 1.47
N LEU A 51 -7.21 -14.61 2.42
CA LEU A 51 -5.79 -14.89 2.12
C LEU A 51 -5.62 -16.09 1.19
N ASP A 52 -6.35 -17.17 1.44
CA ASP A 52 -6.28 -18.39 0.63
C ASP A 52 -6.77 -18.14 -0.81
N LEU A 53 -7.60 -17.11 -1.01
CA LEU A 53 -8.04 -16.62 -2.32
C LEU A 53 -7.07 -15.62 -2.96
N GLY A 54 -5.98 -15.25 -2.27
CA GLY A 54 -4.94 -14.35 -2.78
C GLY A 54 -5.14 -12.87 -2.43
N ASP A 55 -6.06 -12.52 -1.54
CA ASP A 55 -6.21 -11.13 -1.08
C ASP A 55 -4.97 -10.66 -0.30
N GLU A 56 -4.74 -9.35 -0.34
CA GLU A 56 -3.85 -8.66 0.60
C GLU A 56 -4.62 -7.87 1.66
N PHE A 57 -4.01 -7.73 2.84
CA PHE A 57 -4.43 -6.81 3.88
C PHE A 57 -3.51 -5.59 3.95
N GLY A 58 -4.06 -4.44 3.59
CA GLY A 58 -3.44 -3.12 3.73
C GLY A 58 -4.08 -2.27 4.83
N CYS A 59 -3.51 -1.10 5.08
CA CYS A 59 -4.09 -0.12 6.00
C CYS A 59 -5.06 0.82 5.26
N HIS A 60 -6.22 1.09 5.86
CA HIS A 60 -7.07 2.19 5.40
C HIS A 60 -7.04 3.38 6.38
N SER A 61 -7.30 3.10 7.65
CA SER A 61 -7.24 4.08 8.74
C SER A 61 -7.30 3.38 10.10
N ILE A 62 -6.91 4.09 11.15
CA ILE A 62 -7.12 3.68 12.55
C ILE A 62 -8.06 4.68 13.24
N PRO A 63 -9.14 4.21 13.89
CA PRO A 63 -10.04 5.13 14.60
C PRO A 63 -9.31 5.86 15.72
N GLY A 64 -9.57 7.16 15.85
CA GLY A 64 -8.92 8.03 16.84
C GLY A 64 -7.60 8.66 16.36
N LEU A 65 -7.06 8.22 15.23
CA LEU A 65 -5.89 8.83 14.60
C LEU A 65 -6.28 9.59 13.33
N SER A 66 -5.43 10.54 12.93
CA SER A 66 -5.64 11.36 11.73
C SER A 66 -4.37 11.40 10.91
N TRP A 67 -4.50 11.09 9.63
CA TRP A 67 -3.43 11.22 8.64
C TRP A 67 -2.86 12.64 8.60
N GLN A 68 -3.70 13.68 8.71
CA GLN A 68 -3.26 15.07 8.68
C GLN A 68 -2.50 15.48 9.95
N ALA A 69 -2.83 14.87 11.10
CA ALA A 69 -2.20 15.19 12.37
C ALA A 69 -0.86 14.45 12.54
N ASP A 70 -0.87 13.13 12.34
CA ASP A 70 0.31 12.27 12.49
C ASP A 70 0.20 11.04 11.57
N PRO A 71 0.65 11.14 10.31
CA PRO A 71 0.58 10.03 9.37
C PRO A 71 1.50 8.86 9.76
N GLY A 72 2.58 9.13 10.50
CA GLY A 72 3.47 8.11 11.02
C GLY A 72 2.78 7.25 12.09
N ALA A 73 2.04 7.87 13.00
CA ALA A 73 1.27 7.16 14.00
C ALA A 73 0.15 6.32 13.38
N VAL A 74 -0.60 6.85 12.40
CA VAL A 74 -1.63 6.05 11.71
C VAL A 74 -1.01 4.80 11.08
N ALA A 75 0.08 4.97 10.34
CA ALA A 75 0.79 3.88 9.69
C ALA A 75 1.29 2.85 10.72
N LEU A 76 2.03 3.27 11.74
CA LEU A 76 2.60 2.35 12.73
C LEU A 76 1.52 1.53 13.46
N GLU A 77 0.44 2.18 13.90
CA GLU A 77 -0.66 1.50 14.60
C GLU A 77 -1.42 0.55 13.67
N CYS A 78 -1.66 0.94 12.42
CA CYS A 78 -2.24 0.05 11.40
C CYS A 78 -1.41 -1.21 11.18
N ARG A 79 -0.09 -1.03 10.98
CA ARG A 79 0.83 -2.14 10.74
C ARG A 79 0.83 -3.10 11.91
N THR A 80 0.97 -2.56 13.12
CA THR A 80 0.95 -3.36 14.37
C THR A 80 -0.36 -4.13 14.48
N TYR A 81 -1.49 -3.46 14.24
CA TYR A 81 -2.81 -4.09 14.30
C TYR A 81 -2.95 -5.28 13.34
N ILE A 82 -2.52 -5.13 12.08
CA ILE A 82 -2.56 -6.19 11.07
C ILE A 82 -1.61 -7.33 11.45
N GLU A 83 -0.33 -7.04 11.70
CA GLU A 83 0.72 -8.05 11.95
C GLU A 83 0.43 -8.91 13.19
N GLU A 84 -0.25 -8.36 14.21
CA GLU A 84 -0.65 -9.11 15.40
C GLU A 84 -1.81 -10.09 15.16
N ARG A 85 -2.56 -9.95 14.07
CA ARG A 85 -3.86 -10.62 13.87
C ARG A 85 -3.90 -11.52 12.65
N VAL A 86 -3.25 -11.12 11.57
CA VAL A 86 -3.33 -11.80 10.28
C VAL A 86 -2.04 -11.61 9.49
N ARG A 87 -1.74 -12.56 8.60
CA ARG A 87 -0.69 -12.32 7.59
C ARG A 87 -1.19 -11.30 6.58
N ALA A 88 -0.32 -10.41 6.12
CA ALA A 88 -0.72 -9.44 5.11
C ALA A 88 -1.02 -10.05 3.74
N SER A 89 -0.36 -11.14 3.36
CA SER A 89 -0.64 -11.87 2.13
C SER A 89 -0.17 -13.32 2.20
N SER A 90 -0.39 -14.05 1.11
CA SER A 90 0.21 -15.36 0.87
C SER A 90 1.74 -15.32 0.85
N TRP A 91 2.33 -14.16 0.56
CA TRP A 91 3.77 -14.00 0.33
C TRP A 91 4.54 -13.61 1.61
N ASP A 92 3.99 -12.69 2.41
CA ASP A 92 4.62 -12.20 3.63
C ASP A 92 3.57 -11.86 4.70
N SER A 93 3.97 -11.85 5.96
CA SER A 93 3.11 -11.39 7.06
C SER A 93 3.04 -9.88 7.15
N ARG A 94 4.04 -9.15 6.63
CA ARG A 94 4.17 -7.69 6.75
C ARG A 94 3.33 -6.96 5.69
N PRO A 95 2.41 -6.06 6.08
CA PRO A 95 1.63 -5.28 5.13
C PRO A 95 2.47 -4.17 4.51
N ILE A 96 2.26 -3.92 3.21
CA ILE A 96 3.05 -2.94 2.44
C ILE A 96 2.21 -1.90 1.70
N SER A 97 0.89 -2.08 1.64
CA SER A 97 -0.05 -1.17 1.00
C SER A 97 -0.92 -0.40 2.00
N THR A 98 -1.19 0.87 1.71
CA THR A 98 -2.09 1.71 2.50
C THR A 98 -2.85 2.71 1.64
N TYR A 99 -4.05 3.07 2.08
CA TYR A 99 -4.68 4.33 1.70
C TYR A 99 -3.93 5.49 2.34
N THR A 100 -3.87 6.63 1.65
CA THR A 100 -3.52 7.93 2.24
C THR A 100 -4.35 9.03 1.58
N PRO A 101 -4.86 10.01 2.34
CA PRO A 101 -5.65 11.09 1.78
C PRO A 101 -4.79 12.11 1.03
N ASP A 102 -5.44 12.93 0.20
CA ASP A 102 -4.85 14.15 -0.34
C ASP A 102 -4.40 15.12 0.78
N GLY A 103 -3.36 15.89 0.49
CA GLY A 103 -2.81 16.95 1.33
C GLY A 103 -1.60 16.57 2.17
N LEU A 104 -1.14 15.31 2.11
CA LEU A 104 0.13 14.92 2.73
C LEU A 104 1.32 15.35 1.86
N THR A 105 2.36 15.84 2.49
CA THR A 105 3.62 16.19 1.83
C THR A 105 4.43 14.92 1.48
N MET A 106 5.34 15.03 0.52
CA MET A 106 6.28 13.92 0.19
C MET A 106 7.08 13.43 1.42
N ALA A 107 7.45 14.33 2.33
CA ALA A 107 8.13 13.95 3.57
C ALA A 107 7.24 13.13 4.51
N GLN A 108 5.94 13.42 4.55
CA GLN A 108 4.97 12.63 5.31
C GLN A 108 4.76 11.25 4.66
N HIS A 109 4.65 11.16 3.34
CA HIS A 109 4.62 9.87 2.64
C HIS A 109 5.92 9.07 2.88
N THR A 110 7.08 9.72 2.89
CA THR A 110 8.34 9.06 3.26
C THR A 110 8.32 8.54 4.70
N THR A 111 7.64 9.24 5.60
CA THR A 111 7.44 8.79 6.99
C THR A 111 6.53 7.56 7.06
N VAL A 112 5.44 7.53 6.27
CA VAL A 112 4.53 6.38 6.14
C VAL A 112 5.28 5.17 5.57
N ALA A 113 6.05 5.37 4.50
CA ALA A 113 6.90 4.34 3.92
C ALA A 113 7.98 3.84 4.88
N GLY A 114 8.54 4.72 5.71
CA GLY A 114 9.45 4.33 6.79
C GLY A 114 8.82 3.43 7.85
N GLN A 115 7.48 3.38 7.95
CA GLN A 115 6.77 2.40 8.77
C GLN A 115 6.50 1.08 8.04
N GLY A 116 6.93 0.91 6.79
CA GLY A 116 6.80 -0.32 5.99
C GLY A 116 5.76 -0.28 4.87
N PHE A 117 4.93 0.77 4.81
CA PHE A 117 3.93 0.93 3.75
C PHE A 117 4.54 1.63 2.55
N VAL A 118 5.11 0.88 1.61
CA VAL A 118 5.80 1.41 0.43
C VAL A 118 4.88 1.66 -0.77
N VAL A 119 3.61 1.26 -0.68
CA VAL A 119 2.58 1.55 -1.67
C VAL A 119 1.48 2.39 -1.03
N HIS A 120 1.24 3.59 -1.55
CA HIS A 120 0.18 4.47 -1.09
C HIS A 120 -0.82 4.74 -2.20
N GLY A 121 -2.09 4.60 -1.86
CA GLY A 121 -3.16 4.71 -2.81
C GLY A 121 -4.31 5.61 -2.42
N ASP A 122 -5.15 5.72 -3.45
CA ASP A 122 -6.26 6.63 -3.69
C ASP A 122 -5.90 8.11 -3.90
N GLN A 123 -5.18 8.40 -4.99
CA GLN A 123 -5.03 9.76 -5.51
C GLN A 123 -4.58 10.76 -4.42
N THR A 124 -3.36 10.60 -3.95
CA THR A 124 -2.81 11.28 -2.77
C THR A 124 -2.47 12.76 -3.01
N GLY A 125 -2.71 13.26 -4.23
CA GLY A 125 -2.44 14.64 -4.63
C GLY A 125 -0.96 14.99 -4.83
N LEU A 126 -0.05 14.04 -4.65
CA LEU A 126 1.37 14.24 -4.97
C LEU A 126 1.57 14.44 -6.48
N SER A 127 2.53 15.27 -6.86
CA SER A 127 2.93 15.48 -8.26
C SER A 127 3.65 14.28 -8.87
N THR A 128 4.25 13.44 -8.03
CA THR A 128 4.96 12.22 -8.38
C THR A 128 3.94 11.09 -8.31
N THR A 129 3.69 10.41 -9.43
CA THR A 129 2.51 9.56 -9.64
C THR A 129 2.85 8.25 -10.32
N ALA A 130 2.01 7.24 -10.10
CA ALA A 130 2.00 6.04 -10.91
C ALA A 130 0.54 5.64 -11.23
N TRP A 131 0.35 5.20 -12.47
CA TRP A 131 -0.89 4.61 -12.98
C TRP A 131 -2.13 5.52 -12.88
N HIS A 132 -1.94 6.85 -12.93
CA HIS A 132 -3.05 7.79 -13.14
C HIS A 132 -3.54 7.79 -14.59
N ASN A 133 -2.71 7.32 -15.53
CA ASN A 133 -3.07 7.00 -16.90
C ASN A 133 -2.23 5.82 -17.41
N ALA A 134 -2.51 5.35 -18.63
CA ALA A 134 -1.84 4.19 -19.22
C ALA A 134 -0.32 4.31 -19.40
N THR A 135 0.18 5.55 -19.52
CA THR A 135 1.59 5.85 -19.77
C THR A 135 2.34 6.35 -18.53
N ASP A 136 1.65 6.45 -17.39
CA ASP A 136 2.19 6.91 -16.11
C ASP A 136 2.85 5.74 -15.37
N GLU A 137 3.84 5.11 -16.01
CA GLU A 137 4.55 3.98 -15.42
C GLU A 137 5.52 4.46 -14.31
N PRO A 138 5.63 3.73 -13.19
CA PRO A 138 6.55 4.09 -12.12
C PRO A 138 8.01 3.95 -12.56
N ILE A 139 8.77 5.02 -12.38
CA ILE A 139 10.21 5.14 -12.63
C ILE A 139 10.97 4.91 -11.33
N ASP A 140 10.52 5.55 -10.26
CA ASP A 140 11.14 5.55 -8.94
C ASP A 140 10.15 5.06 -7.86
N LYS A 141 10.68 4.71 -6.68
CA LYS A 141 9.86 4.18 -5.58
C LYS A 141 8.78 5.16 -5.11
N TRP A 142 9.04 6.46 -5.21
CA TRP A 142 8.14 7.49 -4.72
C TRP A 142 6.91 7.66 -5.62
N ASP A 143 6.95 7.17 -6.86
CA ASP A 143 5.79 7.16 -7.77
C ASP A 143 4.66 6.29 -7.20
N TRP A 144 5.03 5.22 -6.49
CA TRP A 144 4.10 4.34 -5.79
C TRP A 144 3.45 4.96 -4.55
N TYR A 145 3.84 6.19 -4.17
CA TYR A 145 3.17 6.94 -3.11
C TYR A 145 1.92 7.68 -3.61
N ASN A 146 1.60 7.58 -4.90
CA ASN A 146 0.38 8.12 -5.46
C ASN A 146 -0.15 7.23 -6.59
N LEU A 147 -0.74 6.10 -6.22
CA LEU A 147 -1.46 5.25 -7.17
C LEU A 147 -2.79 5.89 -7.62
N GLY A 148 -2.98 5.97 -8.94
CA GLY A 148 -4.20 6.50 -9.54
C GLY A 148 -5.39 5.55 -9.48
N ARG A 149 -6.62 6.09 -9.42
CA ARG A 149 -7.89 5.32 -9.49
C ARG A 149 -8.44 5.22 -10.90
N ARG A 150 -7.78 4.44 -11.74
CA ARG A 150 -8.10 4.41 -13.17
C ARG A 150 -9.28 3.53 -13.56
N GLY A 151 -9.64 2.54 -12.73
CA GLY A 151 -10.72 1.60 -13.03
C GLY A 151 -12.09 1.98 -12.48
N GLY A 152 -12.20 3.04 -11.67
CA GLY A 152 -13.48 3.40 -11.04
C GLY A 152 -13.94 2.42 -9.94
N SER A 153 -15.20 2.54 -9.55
CA SER A 153 -15.80 1.71 -8.49
C SER A 153 -16.32 0.38 -9.04
N MET A 154 -16.25 -0.71 -8.25
CA MET A 154 -16.99 -1.95 -8.56
C MET A 154 -18.40 -1.97 -7.98
N GLU A 155 -18.83 -0.95 -7.23
CA GLU A 155 -20.11 -0.94 -6.53
C GLU A 155 -21.26 -0.70 -7.50
N GLN A 156 -22.35 -1.45 -7.34
CA GLN A 156 -23.54 -1.28 -8.17
C GLN A 156 -24.03 0.18 -8.10
N ILE A 157 -24.39 0.76 -9.25
CA ILE A 157 -24.84 2.17 -9.43
C ILE A 157 -23.68 3.18 -9.51
N ILE A 158 -22.53 2.91 -8.90
CA ILE A 158 -21.37 3.83 -8.92
C ILE A 158 -20.40 3.45 -10.05
N GLY A 159 -20.17 2.16 -10.25
CA GLY A 159 -19.28 1.66 -11.29
C GLY A 159 -19.79 1.87 -12.71
N SER A 160 -18.87 1.90 -13.68
CA SER A 160 -19.14 1.89 -15.12
C SER A 160 -18.30 0.82 -15.79
N VAL A 161 -18.96 -0.13 -16.47
CA VAL A 161 -18.26 -1.16 -17.26
C VAL A 161 -17.49 -0.54 -18.42
N GLU A 162 -17.98 0.54 -19.00
CA GLU A 162 -17.32 1.27 -20.08
C GLU A 162 -16.01 1.93 -19.61
N GLU A 163 -15.99 2.48 -18.39
CA GLU A 163 -14.78 3.04 -17.78
C GLU A 163 -13.72 1.96 -17.57
N VAL A 164 -14.10 0.81 -17.01
CA VAL A 164 -13.21 -0.34 -16.80
C VAL A 164 -12.68 -0.87 -18.12
N GLN A 165 -13.54 -1.07 -19.11
CA GLN A 165 -13.15 -1.54 -20.45
C GLN A 165 -12.15 -0.59 -21.11
N THR A 166 -12.45 0.71 -21.10
CA THR A 166 -11.56 1.73 -21.67
C THR A 166 -10.20 1.73 -20.97
N ALA A 167 -10.19 1.61 -19.64
CA ALA A 167 -8.95 1.55 -18.86
C ALA A 167 -8.15 0.28 -19.18
N VAL A 168 -8.79 -0.89 -19.28
CA VAL A 168 -8.10 -2.14 -19.61
C VAL A 168 -7.55 -2.11 -21.04
N GLU A 169 -8.32 -1.65 -22.02
CA GLU A 169 -7.90 -1.54 -23.43
C GLU A 169 -6.68 -0.63 -23.62
N GLN A 170 -6.57 0.42 -22.79
CA GLN A 170 -5.43 1.32 -22.82
C GLN A 170 -4.16 0.70 -22.20
N GLY A 171 -4.24 -0.45 -21.50
CA GLY A 171 -3.10 -1.16 -20.90
C GLY A 171 -2.65 -0.56 -19.56
N GLY A 172 -1.55 -1.07 -18.98
CA GLY A 172 -1.04 -0.62 -17.67
C GLY A 172 -1.90 -1.09 -16.48
N LEU A 173 -1.56 -0.64 -15.27
CA LEU A 173 -2.28 -1.03 -14.05
C LEU A 173 -3.62 -0.28 -13.95
N VAL A 174 -4.70 -1.02 -13.69
CA VAL A 174 -6.07 -0.49 -13.56
C VAL A 174 -6.58 -0.76 -12.13
N ASN A 175 -6.63 0.30 -11.32
CA ASN A 175 -7.09 0.21 -9.94
C ASN A 175 -8.60 0.33 -9.83
N LEU A 176 -9.24 -0.73 -9.31
CA LEU A 176 -10.65 -0.75 -8.93
C LEU A 176 -10.78 -0.53 -7.42
N TYR A 177 -11.82 0.16 -6.99
CA TYR A 177 -12.12 0.35 -5.57
C TYR A 177 -13.57 -0.01 -5.25
N TRP A 178 -13.83 -0.48 -4.05
CA TRP A 178 -15.19 -0.76 -3.57
C TRP A 178 -15.19 -0.95 -2.06
N ILE A 179 -16.37 -0.85 -1.46
CA ILE A 179 -16.59 -1.28 -0.09
C ILE A 179 -17.29 -2.65 -0.16
N GLY A 180 -16.68 -3.71 0.38
CA GLY A 180 -17.30 -5.05 0.33
C GLY A 180 -18.52 -5.19 1.24
N ARG A 181 -18.53 -4.48 2.38
CA ARG A 181 -19.58 -4.57 3.40
C ARG A 181 -19.69 -3.28 4.20
N VAL A 182 -20.92 -2.86 4.49
CA VAL A 182 -21.21 -1.79 5.45
C VAL A 182 -22.14 -2.34 6.51
N ASN A 183 -21.70 -2.34 7.77
CA ASN A 183 -22.38 -3.03 8.88
C ASN A 183 -22.62 -4.51 8.53
N ASP A 184 -23.87 -4.97 8.50
CA ASP A 184 -24.24 -6.35 8.13
C ASP A 184 -24.70 -6.51 6.68
N ALA A 185 -24.62 -5.45 5.87
CA ALA A 185 -25.03 -5.48 4.47
C ALA A 185 -23.82 -5.63 3.54
N THR A 186 -23.81 -6.70 2.74
CA THR A 186 -22.90 -6.83 1.60
C THR A 186 -23.27 -5.81 0.53
N ILE A 187 -22.29 -5.03 0.07
CA ILE A 187 -22.50 -4.14 -1.07
C ILE A 187 -22.44 -4.98 -2.34
N ARG A 188 -23.43 -4.81 -3.19
CA ARG A 188 -23.51 -5.56 -4.44
C ARG A 188 -22.50 -5.01 -5.44
N HIS A 189 -21.68 -5.87 -6.00
CA HIS A 189 -20.83 -5.51 -7.14
C HIS A 189 -21.67 -5.30 -8.39
N ASP A 190 -21.18 -4.42 -9.26
CA ASP A 190 -21.76 -4.24 -10.59
C ASP A 190 -21.60 -5.53 -11.39
N ARG A 191 -22.74 -6.04 -11.87
CA ARG A 191 -22.81 -7.32 -12.57
C ARG A 191 -22.09 -7.26 -13.89
N ASP A 192 -22.17 -6.14 -14.59
CA ASP A 192 -21.66 -6.02 -15.95
C ASP A 192 -20.14 -5.83 -15.90
N ILE A 193 -19.61 -5.13 -14.89
CA ILE A 193 -18.16 -5.13 -14.56
C ILE A 193 -17.68 -6.56 -14.24
N THR A 194 -18.35 -7.27 -13.34
CA THR A 194 -17.95 -8.64 -12.96
C THR A 194 -17.97 -9.59 -14.17
N ALA A 195 -18.97 -9.47 -15.03
CA ALA A 195 -19.09 -10.26 -16.25
C ALA A 195 -17.94 -9.97 -17.22
N TYR A 196 -17.60 -8.69 -17.41
CA TYR A 196 -16.46 -8.29 -18.23
C TYR A 196 -15.13 -8.85 -17.68
N LEU A 197 -14.84 -8.66 -16.39
CA LEU A 197 -13.60 -9.14 -15.77
C LEU A 197 -13.46 -10.67 -15.83
N SER A 198 -14.57 -11.41 -15.85
CA SER A 198 -14.54 -12.87 -15.99
C SER A 198 -14.23 -13.38 -17.40
N GLN A 199 -14.29 -12.50 -18.41
CA GLN A 199 -14.15 -12.85 -19.83
C GLN A 199 -12.94 -12.19 -20.49
N VAL A 200 -12.38 -11.15 -19.88
CA VAL A 200 -11.24 -10.43 -20.44
C VAL A 200 -9.99 -11.31 -20.42
N GLU A 201 -9.31 -11.37 -21.57
CA GLU A 201 -8.07 -12.12 -21.76
C GLU A 201 -6.86 -11.19 -21.61
N ASP A 202 -5.66 -11.76 -21.46
CA ASP A 202 -4.39 -11.02 -21.37
C ASP A 202 -4.31 -10.00 -20.21
N VAL A 203 -5.01 -10.28 -19.10
CA VAL A 203 -4.98 -9.44 -17.89
C VAL A 203 -4.48 -10.23 -16.69
N TRP A 204 -3.63 -9.60 -15.88
CA TRP A 204 -3.21 -10.14 -14.60
C TRP A 204 -3.99 -9.48 -13.47
N PHE A 205 -4.90 -10.25 -12.85
CA PHE A 205 -5.52 -9.84 -11.58
C PHE A 205 -4.51 -10.00 -10.45
N THR A 206 -4.21 -8.88 -9.79
CA THR A 206 -3.12 -8.79 -8.81
C THR A 206 -3.46 -7.79 -7.72
N THR A 207 -2.74 -7.90 -6.59
CA THR A 207 -2.81 -6.94 -5.48
C THR A 207 -1.78 -5.82 -5.64
N TRP A 208 -1.91 -4.72 -4.88
CA TRP A 208 -0.94 -3.63 -4.94
C TRP A 208 0.44 -4.07 -4.48
N GLY A 209 0.52 -4.87 -3.42
CA GLY A 209 1.75 -5.41 -2.90
C GLY A 209 2.44 -6.37 -3.85
N GLU A 210 1.68 -7.21 -4.57
CA GLU A 210 2.24 -8.05 -5.64
C GLU A 210 2.78 -7.23 -6.80
N ALA A 211 2.01 -6.25 -7.28
CA ALA A 211 2.43 -5.38 -8.39
C ALA A 211 3.72 -4.60 -8.04
N TRP A 212 3.81 -4.03 -6.84
CA TRP A 212 4.99 -3.33 -6.37
C TRP A 212 6.19 -4.27 -6.17
N SER A 213 5.96 -5.45 -5.58
CA SER A 213 7.02 -6.44 -5.37
C SER A 213 7.55 -6.96 -6.70
N TYR A 214 6.69 -7.22 -7.67
CA TYR A 214 7.08 -7.61 -9.02
C TYR A 214 7.88 -6.49 -9.72
N TRP A 215 7.41 -5.24 -9.63
CA TRP A 215 8.11 -4.10 -10.20
C TRP A 215 9.49 -3.90 -9.58
N THR A 216 9.63 -3.91 -8.26
CA THR A 216 10.94 -3.74 -7.59
C THR A 216 11.92 -4.83 -7.99
N VAL A 217 11.47 -6.08 -7.99
CA VAL A 217 12.21 -7.24 -8.45
C VAL A 217 12.68 -7.07 -9.89
N SER A 218 11.81 -6.63 -10.81
CA SER A 218 12.16 -6.40 -12.21
C SER A 218 13.27 -5.35 -12.42
N LYS A 219 13.47 -4.44 -11.46
CA LYS A 219 14.49 -3.38 -11.53
C LYS A 219 15.86 -3.82 -11.03
N CYS A 220 15.94 -4.85 -10.18
CA CYS A 220 17.21 -5.25 -9.54
C CYS A 220 17.56 -6.73 -9.62
N HIS A 221 16.66 -7.60 -10.08
CA HIS A 221 17.03 -8.99 -10.33
C HIS A 221 17.96 -9.09 -11.52
N GLU A 222 19.03 -9.84 -11.29
CA GLU A 222 19.94 -10.26 -12.32
C GLU A 222 19.60 -11.69 -12.71
N PHE A 223 20.11 -12.13 -13.85
CA PHE A 223 20.07 -13.54 -14.20
C PHE A 223 21.44 -13.98 -14.72
N SER A 224 21.85 -15.16 -14.26
CA SER A 224 22.96 -15.88 -14.88
C SER A 224 22.38 -16.73 -16.00
N HIS A 225 23.06 -16.78 -17.14
CA HIS A 225 22.73 -17.74 -18.18
C HIS A 225 23.99 -18.34 -18.79
N SER A 226 23.88 -19.57 -19.23
CA SER A 226 24.91 -20.23 -20.01
C SER A 226 24.26 -21.06 -21.12
N VAL A 227 24.95 -21.11 -22.26
CA VAL A 227 24.56 -21.96 -23.38
C VAL A 227 25.69 -22.96 -23.59
N ARG A 228 25.35 -24.24 -23.55
CA ARG A 228 26.28 -25.33 -23.86
C ARG A 228 25.73 -26.14 -25.02
N THR A 229 26.63 -26.55 -25.92
CA THR A 229 26.27 -27.41 -27.05
C THR A 229 26.53 -28.86 -26.67
N GLU A 230 25.49 -29.70 -26.71
CA GLU A 230 25.61 -31.15 -26.59
C GLU A 230 25.08 -31.80 -27.86
N ALA A 231 25.96 -32.53 -28.57
CA ALA A 231 25.68 -33.10 -29.88
C ALA A 231 25.17 -32.03 -30.88
N ASN A 232 23.88 -32.05 -31.21
CA ASN A 232 23.21 -31.12 -32.14
C ASN A 232 22.19 -30.20 -31.43
N GLN A 233 22.25 -30.09 -30.10
CA GLN A 233 21.33 -29.28 -29.30
C GLN A 233 22.07 -28.19 -28.54
N SER A 234 21.44 -27.02 -28.44
CA SER A 234 21.86 -25.94 -27.55
C SER A 234 21.04 -26.04 -26.27
N ILE A 235 21.71 -26.21 -25.14
CA ILE A 235 21.08 -26.25 -23.82
C ILE A 235 21.30 -24.89 -23.17
N LEU A 236 20.22 -24.12 -23.00
CA LEU A 236 20.20 -22.91 -22.20
C LEU A 236 19.95 -23.29 -20.73
N THR A 237 20.85 -22.91 -19.85
CA THR A 237 20.64 -22.95 -18.39
C THR A 237 20.61 -21.52 -17.90
N PHE A 238 19.58 -21.16 -17.15
CA PHE A 238 19.45 -19.85 -16.54
C PHE A 238 19.06 -19.95 -15.07
N GLU A 239 19.45 -18.95 -14.29
CA GLU A 239 19.15 -18.84 -12.87
C GLU A 239 18.85 -17.38 -12.55
N SER A 240 17.73 -17.13 -11.87
CA SER A 240 17.42 -15.81 -11.33
C SER A 240 18.25 -15.58 -10.06
N LEU A 241 18.99 -14.48 -10.03
CA LEU A 241 19.86 -14.12 -8.92
C LEU A 241 19.20 -13.02 -8.08
N VAL A 242 18.98 -13.34 -6.81
CA VAL A 242 18.55 -12.37 -5.79
C VAL A 242 19.80 -11.87 -5.07
N THR A 243 20.22 -10.64 -5.39
CA THR A 243 21.44 -10.06 -4.82
C THR A 243 21.17 -9.43 -3.44
N GLN A 244 22.22 -9.35 -2.61
CA GLN A 244 22.12 -8.69 -1.30
C GLN A 244 21.79 -7.20 -1.48
N GLU A 245 22.29 -6.59 -2.55
CA GLU A 245 22.03 -5.21 -2.92
C GLU A 245 20.54 -5.01 -3.21
N CYS A 246 19.93 -5.87 -4.01
CA CYS A 246 18.50 -5.80 -4.39
C CYS A 246 17.59 -5.94 -3.16
N THR A 247 17.87 -6.94 -2.30
CA THR A 247 17.11 -7.17 -1.06
C THR A 247 17.32 -6.07 -0.02
N SER A 248 18.53 -5.51 0.07
CA SER A 248 18.82 -4.40 1.00
C SER A 248 18.22 -3.09 0.52
N MET A 249 18.07 -2.90 -0.79
CA MET A 249 17.38 -1.75 -1.35
C MET A 249 15.88 -1.83 -1.14
N ASN A 250 15.27 -3.01 -1.24
CA ASN A 250 13.81 -3.20 -1.14
C ASN A 250 13.44 -4.29 -0.10
N PRO A 251 13.72 -4.07 1.20
CA PRO A 251 13.49 -5.09 2.23
C PRO A 251 12.00 -5.38 2.49
N GLU A 252 11.10 -4.53 1.99
CA GLU A 252 9.65 -4.71 2.05
C GLU A 252 9.11 -5.60 0.93
N ALA A 253 9.88 -5.83 -0.15
CA ALA A 253 9.41 -6.59 -1.31
C ALA A 253 9.06 -8.02 -0.91
N TRP A 254 7.85 -8.42 -1.28
CA TRP A 254 7.42 -9.80 -1.12
C TRP A 254 8.14 -10.68 -2.15
N ASN A 255 8.40 -11.93 -1.76
CA ASN A 255 8.99 -12.91 -2.66
C ASN A 255 7.93 -13.50 -3.61
N VAL A 256 7.50 -12.70 -4.58
CA VAL A 256 6.51 -13.08 -5.59
C VAL A 256 7.18 -13.78 -6.78
N PRO A 257 6.48 -14.71 -7.46
CA PRO A 257 6.99 -15.35 -8.66
C PRO A 257 7.25 -14.33 -9.78
N VAL A 258 8.32 -14.55 -10.54
CA VAL A 258 8.69 -13.74 -11.70
C VAL A 258 8.53 -14.51 -13.00
N THR A 259 8.15 -13.82 -14.06
CA THR A 259 8.05 -14.39 -15.41
C THR A 259 9.22 -13.93 -16.26
N TRP A 260 9.90 -14.89 -16.89
CA TRP A 260 10.99 -14.63 -17.83
C TRP A 260 10.54 -14.91 -19.25
N THR A 261 10.76 -13.94 -20.13
CA THR A 261 10.49 -14.10 -21.57
C THR A 261 11.80 -14.41 -22.28
N LEU A 262 11.85 -15.55 -22.96
CA LEU A 262 13.00 -16.00 -23.75
C LEU A 262 12.62 -15.97 -25.23
N ASP A 263 13.29 -15.14 -26.02
CA ASP A 263 13.13 -15.10 -27.47
C ASP A 263 14.22 -15.92 -28.16
N PHE A 264 13.80 -16.95 -28.89
CA PHE A 264 14.68 -17.85 -29.63
C PHE A 264 14.73 -17.53 -31.14
N ASN A 265 14.26 -16.36 -31.57
CA ASN A 265 14.25 -15.91 -32.96
C ASN A 265 13.62 -16.94 -33.93
N GLY A 266 12.55 -17.60 -33.50
CA GLY A 266 11.85 -18.61 -34.31
C GLY A 266 12.51 -19.99 -34.36
N THR A 267 13.46 -20.28 -33.47
CA THR A 267 14.02 -21.63 -33.30
C THR A 267 13.08 -22.49 -32.46
N ASP A 268 12.91 -23.76 -32.84
CA ASP A 268 12.09 -24.71 -32.07
C ASP A 268 12.67 -24.94 -30.66
N VAL A 269 11.81 -24.86 -29.65
CA VAL A 269 12.13 -25.16 -28.26
C VAL A 269 11.64 -26.57 -27.92
N VAL A 270 12.52 -27.40 -27.36
CA VAL A 270 12.19 -28.72 -26.81
C VAL A 270 12.46 -28.67 -25.31
N SER A 271 11.42 -28.74 -24.48
CA SER A 271 11.50 -28.69 -23.01
C SER A 271 11.48 -30.08 -22.36
#